data_AF-A0A354GHX7-F1
#
_entry.id   AF-A0A354GHX7-F1
#
_cell.length_a   1.000
_cell.length_b   1.000
_cell.length_c   1.000
_cell.angle_alpha   90.00
_cell.angle_beta   90.00
_cell.angle_gamma   90.00
#
_symmetry.space_group_name_H-M   'P 1'
#
loop_
_entity.id
_entity.type
_entity.pdbx_description
1 polymer ?
#
loop_
_entity_poly.entity_id
_entity_poly.type
_entity_poly.pdbx_seq_one_letter_code
_entity_poly.pdbx_strand_id
1 'polypeptide(L)'
;MIYLKYIKVVLVRATFFIFVNCLFRTNKTYIMKNNIYLILLTVFLGACNSSSDGGGNTSDDNFYRSALLSNVANNIIVPAYTSFQTRLATLKQKTEVFTASPNTSTLIELRTAWFDAYKAWQHVGIYNIGKAEELEYDSFINTFPLTAADVNDNIVSGTYDLDHPNNLDAQGFPAFDYLLHGVGVNDTEILEKYTTDPKAENYKKYLTDVITKMTGLTD
;
A
#
# COMPACT_ATOMS: atom_id res chain seq x y z
N MET A 1 10.64 -13.40 -19.86
CA MET A 1 10.01 -14.70 -20.18
C MET A 1 10.46 -15.81 -19.19
N ILE A 2 10.38 -15.55 -17.88
CA ILE A 2 10.73 -16.50 -16.79
C ILE A 2 9.55 -16.67 -15.79
N TYR A 3 8.46 -15.90 -15.97
CA TYR A 3 7.43 -15.64 -14.96
C TYR A 3 6.35 -16.74 -14.77
N LEU A 4 6.28 -17.79 -15.58
CA LEU A 4 5.17 -18.76 -15.52
C LEU A 4 5.42 -20.03 -14.69
N LYS A 5 6.62 -20.24 -14.13
CA LYS A 5 6.95 -21.52 -13.45
C LYS A 5 6.75 -21.53 -11.93
N TYR A 6 6.64 -20.36 -11.29
CA TYR A 6 6.70 -20.26 -9.81
C TYR A 6 5.34 -20.08 -9.11
N ILE A 7 4.26 -19.82 -9.85
CA ILE A 7 2.91 -19.59 -9.28
C ILE A 7 2.24 -20.88 -8.76
N LYS A 8 2.75 -22.07 -9.08
CA LYS A 8 2.11 -23.35 -8.70
C LYS A 8 2.38 -23.84 -7.27
N VAL A 9 3.37 -23.31 -6.54
CA VAL A 9 3.81 -23.92 -5.26
C VAL A 9 3.32 -23.19 -4.01
N VAL A 10 2.98 -21.90 -4.10
CA VAL A 10 2.76 -21.07 -2.89
C VAL A 10 1.31 -21.09 -2.39
N LEU A 11 0.35 -21.54 -3.20
CA LEU A 11 -1.08 -21.42 -2.90
C LEU A 11 -1.61 -22.40 -1.82
N VAL A 12 -0.80 -23.35 -1.37
CA VAL A 12 -1.22 -24.37 -0.37
C VAL A 12 -0.98 -23.89 1.08
N ARG A 13 -0.20 -22.81 1.29
CA ARG A 13 0.13 -22.31 2.65
C ARG A 13 -0.66 -21.09 3.11
N ALA A 14 -1.41 -20.43 2.22
CA ALA A 14 -2.05 -19.14 2.51
C ALA A 14 -3.35 -19.21 3.35
N THR A 15 -3.93 -20.40 3.58
CA THR A 15 -5.15 -20.55 4.36
C THR A 15 -4.95 -20.55 5.88
N PHE A 16 -3.70 -20.59 6.38
CA PHE A 16 -3.45 -20.71 7.83
C PHE A 16 -3.22 -19.38 8.56
N PHE A 17 -2.85 -18.30 7.86
CA PHE A 17 -2.39 -17.05 8.49
C PHE A 17 -3.49 -15.98 8.68
N ILE A 18 -4.54 -16.00 7.86
CA ILE A 18 -5.60 -14.97 7.90
C ILE A 18 -6.52 -15.16 9.12
N PHE A 19 -6.65 -16.39 9.63
CA PHE A 19 -7.56 -16.68 10.76
C PHE A 19 -7.02 -16.25 12.13
N VAL A 20 -5.68 -16.15 12.29
CA VAL A 20 -5.06 -15.87 13.60
C VAL A 20 -4.99 -14.36 13.89
N ASN A 21 -4.76 -13.52 12.89
CA ASN A 21 -4.60 -12.08 13.10
C ASN A 21 -5.93 -11.33 13.33
N CYS A 22 -7.07 -11.91 12.92
CA CYS A 22 -8.38 -11.30 13.18
C CYS A 22 -8.84 -11.44 14.64
N LEU A 23 -8.24 -12.35 15.41
CA LEU A 23 -8.65 -12.64 16.80
C LEU A 23 -7.94 -11.82 17.88
N PHE A 24 -6.87 -11.06 17.56
CA PHE A 24 -6.00 -10.48 18.60
C PHE A 24 -5.93 -8.95 18.68
N ARG A 25 -6.70 -8.18 17.90
CA ARG A 25 -6.63 -6.71 17.95
C ARG A 25 -7.93 -6.05 18.39
N THR A 26 -8.26 -6.15 19.67
CA THR A 26 -8.94 -5.06 20.41
C THR A 26 -8.60 -5.14 21.91
N ASN A 27 -7.82 -4.17 22.39
CA ASN A 27 -7.61 -3.92 23.81
C ASN A 27 -8.35 -2.63 24.19
N LYS A 28 -9.47 -2.75 24.90
CA LYS A 28 -9.87 -1.91 26.05
C LYS A 28 -11.25 -2.33 26.58
N THR A 29 -11.20 -2.99 27.73
CA THR A 29 -12.18 -3.10 28.82
C THR A 29 -13.59 -2.53 28.61
N TYR A 30 -14.62 -3.39 28.67
CA TYR A 30 -15.78 -3.23 29.56
C TYR A 30 -16.54 -4.58 29.70
N ILE A 31 -16.54 -5.11 30.93
CA ILE A 31 -17.52 -5.98 31.58
C ILE A 31 -18.48 -6.78 30.67
N MET A 32 -18.13 -8.03 30.34
CA MET A 32 -19.02 -9.20 30.19
C MET A 32 -18.17 -10.47 30.01
N LYS A 33 -17.27 -10.69 30.97
CA LYS A 33 -16.16 -11.64 30.89
C LYS A 33 -16.51 -12.98 31.55
N ASN A 34 -17.61 -13.61 31.15
CA ASN A 34 -17.85 -15.02 31.50
C ASN A 34 -18.78 -15.80 30.56
N ASN A 35 -19.57 -15.13 29.71
CA ASN A 35 -20.56 -15.83 28.85
C ASN A 35 -20.25 -15.78 27.34
N ILE A 36 -19.21 -15.04 26.91
CA ILE A 36 -18.78 -15.00 25.50
C ILE A 36 -18.05 -16.29 25.08
N TYR A 37 -17.31 -16.92 26.00
CA TYR A 37 -16.64 -18.20 25.72
C TYR A 37 -17.63 -19.33 25.43
N LEU A 38 -18.83 -19.28 26.02
CA LEU A 38 -19.86 -20.28 25.83
C LEU A 38 -20.51 -20.20 24.43
N ILE A 39 -20.69 -18.98 23.90
CA ILE A 39 -21.22 -18.74 22.56
C ILE A 39 -20.20 -19.11 21.47
N LEU A 40 -18.90 -18.86 21.72
CA LEU A 40 -17.83 -19.22 20.78
C LEU A 40 -17.61 -20.74 20.70
N LEU A 41 -17.84 -21.47 21.80
CA LEU A 41 -17.71 -22.93 21.86
C LEU A 41 -18.86 -23.67 21.15
N THR A 42 -20.08 -23.11 21.19
CA THR A 42 -21.25 -23.71 20.50
C THR A 42 -21.16 -23.62 18.98
N VAL A 43 -20.49 -22.59 18.43
CA VAL A 43 -20.26 -22.47 16.98
C VAL A 43 -19.22 -23.49 16.49
N PHE A 44 -18.25 -23.87 17.33
CA PHE A 44 -17.27 -24.92 17.00
C PHE A 44 -17.87 -26.33 17.00
N LEU A 45 -18.86 -26.61 17.85
CA LEU A 45 -19.50 -27.93 17.92
C LEU A 45 -20.61 -28.14 16.88
N GLY A 46 -21.19 -27.06 16.32
CA GLY A 46 -22.18 -27.13 15.24
C GLY A 46 -21.59 -27.34 13.84
N ALA A 47 -20.28 -27.10 13.65
CA ALA A 47 -19.59 -27.30 12.37
C ALA A 47 -19.18 -28.77 12.12
N CYS A 48 -19.41 -29.66 13.10
CA CYS A 48 -19.08 -31.08 13.00
C CYS A 48 -20.34 -31.95 13.13
N ASN A 49 -21.35 -31.72 12.30
CA ASN A 49 -22.33 -32.77 11.99
C ASN A 49 -21.75 -33.62 10.87
N SER A 50 -21.00 -34.68 11.23
CA SER A 50 -20.62 -35.74 10.30
C SER A 50 -21.83 -36.64 10.08
N SER A 51 -22.78 -36.17 9.27
CA SER A 51 -23.79 -37.04 8.68
C SER A 51 -23.09 -37.96 7.68
N SER A 52 -22.82 -39.18 8.14
CA SER A 52 -22.39 -40.29 7.32
C SER A 52 -23.55 -40.78 6.46
N ASP A 53 -23.63 -40.29 5.22
CA ASP A 53 -24.42 -40.94 4.17
C ASP A 53 -23.45 -41.59 3.18
N GLY A 54 -23.53 -42.93 3.13
CA GLY A 54 -22.82 -43.74 2.17
C GLY A 54 -23.52 -43.70 0.81
N GLY A 55 -22.70 -43.59 -0.25
CA GLY A 55 -23.05 -43.99 -1.61
C GLY A 55 -23.49 -42.87 -2.55
N GLY A 56 -22.62 -42.55 -3.51
CA GLY A 56 -23.02 -41.91 -4.77
C GLY A 56 -22.28 -40.62 -5.10
N ASN A 57 -21.33 -40.74 -6.02
CA ASN A 57 -20.56 -39.68 -6.68
C ASN A 57 -19.72 -38.78 -5.78
N THR A 58 -18.40 -38.94 -5.92
CA THR A 58 -17.48 -37.80 -5.84
C THR A 58 -18.02 -36.73 -6.78
N SER A 59 -18.77 -35.77 -6.23
CA SER A 59 -19.00 -34.50 -6.90
C SER A 59 -17.60 -33.97 -7.18
N ASP A 60 -17.22 -34.08 -8.44
CA ASP A 60 -16.00 -33.52 -8.99
C ASP A 60 -16.11 -32.03 -8.71
N ASP A 61 -15.58 -31.61 -7.56
CA ASP A 61 -15.56 -30.24 -7.07
C ASP A 61 -14.46 -29.50 -7.84
N ASN A 62 -14.58 -29.63 -9.17
CA ASN A 62 -13.75 -29.13 -10.24
C ASN A 62 -14.03 -27.62 -10.38
N PHE A 63 -14.07 -26.93 -9.24
CA PHE A 63 -13.78 -25.52 -9.18
C PHE A 63 -12.41 -25.38 -9.83
N TYR A 64 -12.39 -24.85 -11.05
CA TYR A 64 -11.18 -24.69 -11.86
C TYR A 64 -10.25 -23.66 -11.20
N ARG A 65 -9.67 -23.98 -10.03
CA ARG A 65 -8.83 -23.11 -9.20
C ARG A 65 -7.72 -22.52 -10.07
N SER A 66 -7.10 -23.36 -10.90
CA SER A 66 -6.07 -22.92 -11.82
C SER A 66 -6.59 -21.88 -12.81
N ALA A 67 -7.76 -22.10 -13.43
CA ALA A 67 -8.33 -21.15 -14.39
C ALA A 67 -8.74 -19.84 -13.72
N LEU A 68 -9.34 -19.91 -12.52
CA LEU A 68 -9.69 -18.73 -11.73
C LEU A 68 -8.45 -17.91 -11.38
N LEU A 69 -7.41 -18.55 -10.83
CA LEU A 69 -6.19 -17.85 -10.42
C LEU A 69 -5.42 -17.29 -11.62
N SER A 70 -5.39 -18.01 -12.74
CA SER A 70 -4.86 -17.46 -13.99
C SER A 70 -5.66 -16.26 -14.48
N ASN A 71 -6.98 -16.27 -14.34
CA ASN A 71 -7.81 -15.11 -14.67
C ASN A 71 -7.56 -13.93 -13.72
N VAL A 72 -7.48 -14.16 -12.41
CA VAL A 72 -7.16 -13.12 -11.42
C VAL A 72 -5.78 -12.52 -11.71
N ALA A 73 -4.78 -13.35 -11.98
CA ALA A 73 -3.44 -12.86 -12.29
C ALA A 73 -3.42 -12.03 -13.59
N ASN A 74 -3.91 -12.59 -14.69
CA ASN A 74 -3.73 -11.98 -16.02
C ASN A 74 -4.69 -10.81 -16.30
N ASN A 75 -5.91 -10.85 -15.74
CA ASN A 75 -6.96 -9.90 -16.09
C ASN A 75 -7.31 -8.93 -14.96
N ILE A 76 -6.76 -9.12 -13.74
CA ILE A 76 -7.00 -8.23 -12.61
C ILE A 76 -5.67 -7.67 -12.08
N ILE A 77 -4.77 -8.53 -11.61
CA ILE A 77 -3.52 -8.09 -10.95
C ILE A 77 -2.59 -7.40 -11.95
N VAL A 78 -2.24 -8.05 -13.06
CA VAL A 78 -1.32 -7.48 -14.06
C VAL A 78 -1.81 -6.12 -14.59
N PRO A 79 -3.08 -5.98 -15.04
CA PRO A 79 -3.59 -4.68 -15.47
C PRO A 79 -3.60 -3.61 -14.37
N ALA A 80 -3.84 -3.97 -13.12
CA ALA A 80 -3.79 -3.04 -12.00
C ALA A 80 -2.38 -2.47 -11.80
N TYR A 81 -1.35 -3.34 -11.81
CA TYR A 81 0.05 -2.90 -11.73
C TYR A 81 0.46 -2.05 -12.95
N THR A 82 0.06 -2.42 -14.17
CA THR A 82 0.32 -1.61 -15.37
C THR A 82 -0.32 -0.22 -15.28
N SER A 83 -1.57 -0.14 -14.79
CA SER A 83 -2.24 1.15 -14.58
C SER A 83 -1.55 1.97 -13.50
N PHE A 84 -1.13 1.34 -12.41
CA PHE A 84 -0.40 1.98 -11.33
C PHE A 84 0.93 2.55 -11.81
N GLN A 85 1.75 1.76 -12.51
CA GLN A 85 3.03 2.19 -13.09
C GLN A 85 2.85 3.42 -14.00
N THR A 86 1.84 3.40 -14.86
CA THR A 86 1.54 4.53 -15.76
C THR A 86 1.21 5.81 -15.00
N ARG A 87 0.40 5.70 -13.93
CA ARG A 87 0.00 6.85 -13.11
C ARG A 87 1.13 7.34 -12.22
N LEU A 88 1.99 6.43 -11.74
CA LEU A 88 3.16 6.79 -10.97
C LEU A 88 4.22 7.51 -11.84
N ALA A 89 4.40 7.09 -13.08
CA ALA A 89 5.22 7.83 -14.06
C ALA A 89 4.65 9.23 -14.34
N THR A 90 3.32 9.36 -14.42
CA THR A 90 2.65 10.66 -14.55
C THR A 90 2.87 11.53 -13.32
N LEU A 91 2.76 10.96 -12.11
CA LEU A 91 3.07 11.66 -10.85
C LEU A 91 4.52 12.15 -10.81
N LYS A 92 5.48 11.32 -11.25
CA LYS A 92 6.89 11.71 -11.38
C LYS A 92 7.06 12.90 -12.31
N GLN A 93 6.50 12.84 -13.52
CA GLN A 93 6.55 13.96 -14.47
C GLN A 93 5.96 15.25 -13.88
N LYS A 94 4.81 15.18 -13.20
CA LYS A 94 4.21 16.36 -12.57
C LYS A 94 5.02 16.87 -11.38
N THR A 95 5.73 15.99 -10.69
CA THR A 95 6.67 16.37 -9.62
C THR A 95 7.84 17.15 -10.21
N GLU A 96 8.42 16.70 -11.32
CA GLU A 96 9.50 17.40 -12.04
C GLU A 96 9.04 18.78 -12.52
N VAL A 97 7.83 18.89 -13.09
CA VAL A 97 7.25 20.17 -13.54
C VAL A 97 7.04 21.12 -12.36
N PHE A 98 6.46 20.65 -11.26
CA PHE A 98 6.22 21.47 -10.07
C PHE A 98 7.52 21.95 -9.43
N THR A 99 8.49 21.05 -9.22
CA THR A 99 9.76 21.40 -8.59
C THR A 99 10.59 22.39 -9.43
N ALA A 100 10.52 22.31 -10.76
CA ALA A 100 11.16 23.26 -11.67
C ALA A 100 10.49 24.65 -11.67
N SER A 101 9.17 24.72 -11.51
CA SER A 101 8.43 25.98 -11.46
C SER A 101 7.25 25.89 -10.48
N PRO A 102 7.49 26.05 -9.17
CA PRO A 102 6.42 25.96 -8.17
C PRO A 102 5.47 27.16 -8.30
N ASN A 103 4.22 26.88 -8.61
CA ASN A 103 3.14 27.88 -8.64
C ASN A 103 1.79 27.17 -8.45
N THR A 104 0.71 27.93 -8.35
CA THR A 104 -0.63 27.39 -8.10
C THR A 104 -1.08 26.39 -9.17
N SER A 105 -0.79 26.64 -10.45
CA SER A 105 -1.17 25.72 -11.54
C SER A 105 -0.42 24.39 -11.42
N THR A 106 0.90 24.44 -11.25
CA THR A 106 1.72 23.24 -11.16
C THR A 106 1.46 22.45 -9.88
N LEU A 107 1.09 23.11 -8.78
CA LEU A 107 0.65 22.44 -7.53
C LEU A 107 -0.67 21.68 -7.74
N ILE A 108 -1.67 22.30 -8.39
CA ILE A 108 -2.96 21.65 -8.67
C ILE A 108 -2.79 20.44 -9.59
N GLU A 109 -1.96 20.58 -10.64
CA GLU A 109 -1.65 19.46 -11.54
C GLU A 109 -0.95 18.31 -10.80
N LEU A 110 -0.01 18.63 -9.91
CA LEU A 110 0.69 17.64 -9.09
C LEU A 110 -0.26 16.92 -8.13
N ARG A 111 -1.12 17.64 -7.42
CA ARG A 111 -2.13 17.05 -6.52
C ARG A 111 -3.09 16.14 -7.28
N THR A 112 -3.49 16.53 -8.49
CA THR A 112 -4.36 15.72 -9.35
C THR A 112 -3.66 14.40 -9.73
N ALA A 113 -2.40 14.47 -10.15
CA ALA A 113 -1.62 13.28 -10.49
C ALA A 113 -1.36 12.38 -9.26
N TRP A 114 -1.10 12.99 -8.09
CA TRP A 114 -0.94 12.26 -6.83
C TRP A 114 -2.21 11.49 -6.49
N PHE A 115 -3.37 12.15 -6.52
CA PHE A 115 -4.64 11.52 -6.20
C PHE A 115 -4.98 10.38 -7.17
N ASP A 116 -4.70 10.56 -8.46
CA ASP A 116 -4.89 9.53 -9.48
C ASP A 116 -3.97 8.31 -9.29
N ALA A 117 -2.70 8.53 -8.98
CA ALA A 117 -1.77 7.47 -8.64
C ALA A 117 -2.18 6.75 -7.35
N TYR A 118 -2.61 7.50 -6.33
CA TYR A 118 -3.00 6.94 -5.04
C TYR A 118 -4.29 6.11 -5.13
N LYS A 119 -5.25 6.50 -5.99
CA LYS A 119 -6.40 5.64 -6.32
C LYS A 119 -5.98 4.33 -6.99
N ALA A 120 -5.05 4.39 -7.93
CA ALA A 120 -4.55 3.17 -8.58
C ALA A 120 -3.80 2.26 -7.60
N TRP A 121 -3.08 2.84 -6.63
CA TRP A 121 -2.47 2.09 -5.54
C TRP A 121 -3.49 1.27 -4.76
N GLN A 122 -4.70 1.78 -4.52
CA GLN A 122 -5.74 1.01 -3.80
C GLN A 122 -6.11 -0.31 -4.48
N HIS A 123 -5.94 -0.39 -5.81
CA HIS A 123 -6.16 -1.61 -6.58
C HIS A 123 -4.94 -2.55 -6.60
N VAL A 124 -3.79 -2.09 -6.13
CA VAL A 124 -2.51 -2.81 -6.10
C VAL A 124 -2.15 -3.27 -4.69
N GLY A 125 -2.31 -2.41 -3.68
CA GLY A 125 -1.86 -2.64 -2.30
C GLY A 125 -2.44 -3.88 -1.63
N ILE A 126 -3.59 -4.36 -2.10
CA ILE A 126 -4.19 -5.63 -1.64
C ILE A 126 -3.39 -6.88 -2.08
N TYR A 127 -2.54 -6.76 -3.10
CA TYR A 127 -1.74 -7.84 -3.68
C TYR A 127 -0.28 -7.77 -3.22
N ASN A 128 -0.07 -7.71 -1.91
CA ASN A 128 1.26 -7.73 -1.31
C ASN A 128 1.78 -9.17 -1.12
N ILE A 129 2.01 -9.87 -2.24
CA ILE A 129 2.50 -11.25 -2.26
C ILE A 129 3.58 -11.44 -3.34
N GLY A 130 4.46 -12.41 -3.15
CA GLY A 130 5.51 -12.71 -4.14
C GLY A 130 6.51 -11.56 -4.23
N LYS A 131 6.66 -10.95 -5.42
CA LYS A 131 7.69 -9.92 -5.60
C LYS A 131 7.45 -8.67 -4.75
N ALA A 132 6.20 -8.30 -4.51
CA ALA A 132 5.85 -7.18 -3.64
C ALA A 132 6.30 -7.43 -2.19
N GLU A 133 6.12 -8.66 -1.70
CA GLU A 133 6.55 -9.08 -0.35
C GLU A 133 8.09 -9.08 -0.25
N GLU A 134 8.79 -9.61 -1.24
CA GLU A 134 10.27 -9.61 -1.29
C GLU A 134 10.88 -8.21 -1.24
N LEU A 135 10.17 -7.21 -1.77
CA LEU A 135 10.61 -5.82 -1.83
C LEU A 135 10.10 -4.99 -0.64
N GLU A 136 9.29 -5.59 0.25
CA GLU A 136 8.54 -4.87 1.29
C GLU A 136 7.76 -3.68 0.70
N TYR A 137 7.15 -3.89 -0.47
CA TYR A 137 6.67 -2.82 -1.34
C TYR A 137 5.67 -1.88 -0.67
N ASP A 138 4.73 -2.42 0.12
CA ASP A 138 3.77 -1.63 0.89
C ASP A 138 4.45 -0.69 1.89
N SER A 139 5.54 -1.14 2.52
CA SER A 139 6.30 -0.36 3.51
C SER A 139 6.94 0.90 2.91
N PHE A 140 7.31 0.86 1.63
CA PHE A 140 7.90 2.01 0.93
C PHE A 140 6.86 2.87 0.21
N ILE A 141 5.72 2.29 -0.19
CA ILE A 141 4.71 3.01 -0.98
C ILE A 141 3.67 3.67 -0.10
N ASN A 142 3.25 3.04 1.01
CA ASN A 142 2.05 3.48 1.73
C ASN A 142 1.99 3.14 3.23
N THR A 143 3.11 3.20 3.94
CA THR A 143 3.10 3.08 5.41
C THR A 143 2.28 4.19 6.06
N PHE A 144 1.28 3.80 6.86
CA PHE A 144 0.39 4.73 7.55
C PHE A 144 0.26 4.35 9.05
N PRO A 145 0.29 5.33 9.98
CA PRO A 145 0.39 6.78 9.77
C PRO A 145 1.82 7.24 9.39
N LEU A 146 1.90 8.43 8.79
CA LEU A 146 3.17 9.13 8.54
C LEU A 146 3.72 9.74 9.83
N THR A 147 5.02 9.61 10.07
CA THR A 147 5.74 10.38 11.08
C THR A 147 6.25 11.69 10.48
N ALA A 148 5.42 12.74 10.56
CA ALA A 148 5.75 14.06 9.99
C ALA A 148 7.02 14.70 10.58
N ALA A 149 7.37 14.36 11.83
CA ALA A 149 8.61 14.80 12.46
C ALA A 149 9.84 14.33 11.67
N ASP A 150 9.87 13.05 11.28
CA ASP A 150 11.00 12.46 10.54
C ASP A 150 11.10 13.06 9.13
N VAL A 151 9.96 13.32 8.46
CA VAL A 151 9.96 14.05 7.18
C VAL A 151 10.58 15.44 7.34
N ASN A 152 10.17 16.19 8.36
CA ASN A 152 10.69 17.53 8.61
C ASN A 152 12.20 17.49 8.94
N ASP A 153 12.64 16.54 9.77
CA ASP A 153 14.05 16.39 10.15
C ASP A 153 14.93 16.00 8.95
N ASN A 154 14.43 15.12 8.07
CA ASN A 154 15.09 14.78 6.81
C ASN A 154 15.23 16.00 5.88
N ILE A 155 14.19 16.82 5.77
CA ILE A 155 14.23 18.05 4.95
C ILE A 155 15.18 19.08 5.57
N VAL A 156 15.16 19.26 6.88
CA VAL A 156 16.03 20.23 7.58
C VAL A 156 17.50 19.83 7.43
N SER A 157 17.82 18.55 7.64
CA SER A 157 19.17 18.01 7.53
C SER A 157 19.68 18.01 6.08
N GLY A 158 18.80 17.75 5.10
CA GLY A 158 19.15 17.63 3.69
C GLY A 158 19.87 16.31 3.33
N THR A 159 20.09 15.44 4.32
CA THR A 159 20.79 14.15 4.19
C THR A 159 20.02 13.08 4.95
N TYR A 160 19.56 12.06 4.23
CA TYR A 160 18.69 11.00 4.74
C TYR A 160 18.87 9.74 3.90
N ASP A 161 18.46 8.61 4.44
CA ASP A 161 18.45 7.33 3.75
C ASP A 161 17.02 6.77 3.75
N LEU A 162 16.34 6.84 2.60
CA LEU A 162 14.97 6.33 2.46
C LEU A 162 14.90 4.80 2.49
N ASP A 163 16.03 4.10 2.41
CA ASP A 163 16.09 2.64 2.61
C ASP A 163 16.18 2.26 4.10
N HIS A 164 16.46 3.23 4.99
CA HIS A 164 16.57 2.96 6.41
C HIS A 164 15.19 2.66 7.03
N PRO A 165 15.05 1.64 7.91
CA PRO A 165 13.77 1.27 8.51
C PRO A 165 13.03 2.42 9.22
N ASN A 166 13.77 3.34 9.83
CA ASN A 166 13.19 4.54 10.48
C ASN A 166 12.57 5.54 9.49
N ASN A 167 12.71 5.36 8.18
CA ASN A 167 12.13 6.22 7.17
C ASN A 167 10.99 5.54 6.40
N LEU A 168 10.61 4.30 6.75
CA LEU A 168 9.49 3.60 6.09
C LEU A 168 8.17 4.36 6.30
N ASP A 169 7.99 4.98 7.47
CA ASP A 169 6.86 5.85 7.83
C ASP A 169 7.14 7.34 7.57
N ALA A 170 8.16 7.68 6.78
CA ALA A 170 8.51 9.04 6.39
C ALA A 170 8.54 9.24 4.86
N GLN A 171 7.95 8.33 4.08
CA GLN A 171 7.97 8.35 2.62
C GLN A 171 6.65 7.87 1.99
N GLY A 172 6.65 7.65 0.68
CA GLY A 172 5.50 7.12 -0.06
C GLY A 172 4.35 8.13 -0.23
N PHE A 173 3.15 7.61 -0.48
CA PHE A 173 1.94 8.41 -0.65
C PHE A 173 1.59 9.29 0.55
N PRO A 174 1.73 8.84 1.81
CA PRO A 174 1.47 9.68 2.97
C PRO A 174 2.43 10.87 3.07
N ALA A 175 3.71 10.70 2.70
CA ALA A 175 4.65 11.82 2.67
C ALA A 175 4.27 12.83 1.59
N PHE A 176 3.86 12.35 0.40
CA PHE A 176 3.31 13.21 -0.64
C PHE A 176 2.09 14.00 -0.16
N ASP A 177 1.16 13.36 0.54
CA ASP A 177 -0.03 14.03 1.08
C ASP A 177 0.36 15.17 2.03
N TYR A 178 1.24 14.87 2.99
CA TYR A 178 1.75 15.87 3.92
C TYR A 178 2.48 17.02 3.21
N LEU A 179 3.34 16.72 2.25
CA LEU A 179 4.10 17.72 1.49
C LEU A 179 3.22 18.62 0.62
N LEU A 180 2.14 18.07 0.05
CA LEU A 180 1.27 18.81 -0.85
C LEU A 180 0.10 19.50 -0.16
N HIS A 181 -0.26 19.10 1.07
CA HIS A 181 -1.44 19.62 1.78
C HIS A 181 -1.20 20.02 3.24
N GLY A 182 -0.18 19.46 3.90
CA GLY A 182 0.01 19.53 5.35
C GLY A 182 1.16 20.43 5.84
N VAL A 183 2.03 20.91 4.95
CA VAL A 183 3.18 21.77 5.32
C VAL A 183 2.83 23.26 5.50
N GLY A 184 1.58 23.64 5.21
CA GLY A 184 1.05 24.99 5.36
C GLY A 184 -0.48 24.97 5.46
N VAL A 185 -1.09 26.04 5.96
CA VAL A 185 -2.55 26.11 6.22
C VAL A 185 -3.35 26.34 4.92
N ASN A 186 -2.70 26.87 3.88
CA ASN A 186 -3.31 27.18 2.59
C ASN A 186 -2.26 27.07 1.46
N ASP A 187 -2.71 27.17 0.21
CA ASP A 187 -1.86 27.02 -0.96
C ASP A 187 -0.74 28.06 -1.04
N THR A 188 -0.93 29.27 -0.51
CA THR A 188 0.12 30.29 -0.46
C THR A 188 1.26 29.83 0.46
N GLU A 189 0.94 29.44 1.69
CA GLU A 189 1.94 28.93 2.65
C GLU A 189 2.63 27.65 2.17
N ILE A 190 1.89 26.76 1.50
CA ILE A 190 2.47 25.55 0.89
C ILE A 190 3.45 25.95 -0.21
N LEU A 191 3.10 26.89 -1.09
CA LEU A 191 4.00 27.36 -2.15
C LEU A 191 5.24 28.07 -1.60
N GLU A 192 5.14 28.79 -0.48
CA GLU A 192 6.29 29.40 0.19
C GLU A 192 7.34 28.34 0.56
N LYS A 193 6.93 27.13 1.00
CA LYS A 193 7.84 26.00 1.26
C LYS A 193 8.68 25.57 0.07
N TYR A 194 8.21 25.81 -1.15
CA TYR A 194 8.92 25.45 -2.37
C TYR A 194 9.53 26.65 -3.11
N THR A 195 9.38 27.88 -2.60
CA THR A 195 9.81 29.10 -3.30
C THR A 195 10.71 29.98 -2.45
N THR A 196 10.19 30.50 -1.35
CA THR A 196 10.84 31.54 -0.54
C THR A 196 11.42 31.02 0.77
N ASP A 197 10.98 29.85 1.24
CA ASP A 197 11.52 29.21 2.45
C ASP A 197 13.04 28.95 2.25
N PRO A 198 13.90 29.23 3.25
CA PRO A 198 15.33 28.96 3.17
C PRO A 198 15.68 27.49 2.86
N LYS A 199 14.74 26.56 3.08
CA LYS A 199 14.86 25.13 2.79
C LYS A 199 14.11 24.71 1.51
N ALA A 200 13.70 25.63 0.66
CA ALA A 200 12.91 25.34 -0.54
C ALA A 200 13.52 24.27 -1.45
N GLU A 201 14.84 24.31 -1.67
CA GLU A 201 15.53 23.29 -2.47
C GLU A 201 15.52 21.92 -1.78
N ASN A 202 15.53 21.85 -0.45
CA ASN A 202 15.41 20.59 0.28
C ASN A 202 13.99 20.02 0.20
N TYR A 203 12.95 20.85 0.25
CA TYR A 203 11.57 20.41 0.01
C TYR A 203 11.39 19.84 -1.39
N LYS A 204 11.90 20.52 -2.42
CA LYS A 204 11.89 20.02 -3.80
C LYS A 204 12.64 18.71 -3.94
N LYS A 205 13.85 18.63 -3.37
CA LYS A 205 14.68 17.42 -3.38
C LYS A 205 13.95 16.25 -2.71
N TYR A 206 13.40 16.45 -1.52
CA TYR A 206 12.70 15.38 -0.79
C TYR A 206 11.50 14.84 -1.56
N LEU A 207 10.69 15.74 -2.14
CA LEU A 207 9.55 15.35 -2.97
C LEU A 207 9.99 14.54 -4.20
N THR A 208 11.08 14.95 -4.87
CA THR A 208 11.68 14.23 -6.02
C THR A 208 12.27 12.87 -5.62
N ASP A 209 12.94 12.79 -4.48
CA ASP A 209 13.58 11.55 -4.02
C ASP A 209 12.52 10.51 -3.61
N VAL A 210 11.45 10.93 -2.93
CA VAL A 210 10.34 10.05 -2.57
C VAL A 210 9.69 9.45 -3.83
N ILE A 211 9.35 10.26 -4.84
CA ILE A 211 8.75 9.69 -6.07
C ILE A 211 9.74 8.84 -6.85
N THR A 212 11.02 9.20 -6.84
CA THR A 212 12.07 8.38 -7.46
C THR A 212 12.15 7.00 -6.81
N LYS A 213 12.13 6.95 -5.47
CA LYS A 213 12.09 5.70 -4.70
C LYS A 213 10.86 4.86 -5.06
N MET A 214 9.67 5.46 -5.08
CA MET A 214 8.45 4.76 -5.46
C MET A 214 8.53 4.20 -6.89
N THR A 215 8.99 5.01 -7.86
CA THR A 215 9.13 4.54 -9.25
C THR A 215 10.16 3.43 -9.39
N GLY A 216 11.30 3.51 -8.72
CA GLY A 216 12.34 2.47 -8.80
C GLY A 216 11.92 1.11 -8.24
N LEU A 217 10.89 1.06 -7.39
CA LEU A 217 10.27 -0.18 -6.91
C LEU A 217 9.18 -0.73 -7.85
N THR A 218 8.73 0.08 -8.81
CA THR A 218 7.57 -0.19 -9.69
C THR A 218 8.00 -0.50 -11.14
N ASP A 219 9.29 -0.45 -11.45
CA ASP A 219 9.87 -0.62 -12.79
C ASP A 219 10.04 -2.10 -13.23
#